data_AF-A0A1V4RXJ4-F1
#
_entry.id   AF-A0A1V4RXJ4-F1
#
_cell.length_a   1.000
_cell.length_b   1.000
_cell.length_c   1.000
_cell.angle_alpha   90.00
_cell.angle_beta   90.00
_cell.angle_gamma   90.00
#
_symmetry.space_group_name_H-M   'P 1'
#
loop_
_entity.id
_entity.type
_entity.pdbx_description
1 polymer ?
#
loop_
_entity_poly.entity_id
_entity_poly.type
_entity_poly.pdbx_seq_one_letter_code
_entity_poly.pdbx_strand_id
1 'polypeptide(L)'
;MKNLGSEQRDKAIEQVQKGFSLAKQHGYNTFFFFTREMMAKFCLLARQEAIEKDFVSSFIRRWKVVPQNACVPPELWPWPVRISVLGLFRVNLNGEIIVPSSRRQGKPLELLQVLISMGGNRVAEATIQDILWPDSEGDKQSRVLKTTLHRLRKLLGDKEAIVHKNKTLSLNPVYCWIDAIAFKELVEKAVEAARGENTDQSMEMARNALDLYQGPFLWALADQIYQEAISRDPDCEMYYQRRMECLLNAGNANQALRVYEQCKRNLERIFGEKPSPQTKPA
;
A
#
# COMPACT_ATOMS: atom_id res chain seq x y z
N MET A 1 1.10 -2.33 24.17
CA MET A 1 0.37 -3.14 25.18
C MET A 1 0.96 -4.55 25.24
N LYS A 2 2.29 -4.70 25.22
CA LYS A 2 2.94 -6.00 25.44
C LYS A 2 3.44 -5.98 26.88
N ASN A 3 3.05 -6.97 27.68
CA ASN A 3 3.18 -7.11 29.14
C ASN A 3 2.03 -6.56 30.01
N LEU A 4 0.78 -6.76 29.59
CA LEU A 4 -0.31 -6.88 30.57
C LEU A 4 -0.50 -8.38 30.83
N GLY A 5 -0.55 -8.80 32.09
CA GLY A 5 -0.93 -10.19 32.43
C GLY A 5 -2.31 -10.50 31.82
N SER A 6 -2.60 -11.78 31.52
CA SER A 6 -3.87 -12.20 30.91
C SER A 6 -5.08 -11.57 31.62
N GLU A 7 -5.07 -11.57 32.95
CA GLU A 7 -6.11 -10.96 33.78
C GLU A 7 -6.26 -9.43 33.58
N GLN A 8 -5.16 -8.71 33.39
CA GLN A 8 -5.20 -7.27 33.14
C GLN A 8 -5.67 -6.95 31.72
N ARG A 9 -5.38 -7.83 30.75
CA ARG A 9 -5.89 -7.72 29.39
C ARG A 9 -7.41 -7.91 29.37
N ASP A 10 -7.92 -8.94 30.02
CA ASP A 10 -9.36 -9.22 30.07
C ASP A 10 -10.13 -8.07 30.72
N LYS A 11 -9.59 -7.54 31.83
CA LYS A 11 -10.12 -6.32 32.47
C LYS A 11 -10.13 -5.13 31.51
N ALA A 12 -9.06 -4.93 30.74
CA ALA A 12 -9.01 -3.84 29.76
C ALA A 12 -10.05 -4.00 28.66
N ILE A 13 -10.26 -5.21 28.15
CA ILE A 13 -11.29 -5.54 27.15
C ILE A 13 -12.68 -5.24 27.70
N GLU A 14 -12.98 -5.68 28.92
CA GLU A 14 -14.25 -5.42 29.58
C GLU A 14 -14.54 -3.92 29.72
N GLN A 15 -13.54 -3.14 30.15
CA GLN A 15 -13.68 -1.68 30.30
C GLN A 15 -13.86 -0.98 28.95
N VAL A 16 -13.13 -1.40 27.92
CA VAL A 16 -13.28 -0.86 26.55
C VAL A 16 -14.65 -1.20 25.99
N GLN A 17 -15.16 -2.41 26.22
CA GLN A 17 -16.51 -2.81 25.84
C GLN A 17 -17.56 -1.94 26.53
N LYS A 18 -17.50 -1.80 27.86
CA LYS A 18 -18.42 -0.92 28.60
C LYS A 18 -18.36 0.52 28.09
N GLY A 19 -17.16 1.05 27.87
CA GLY A 19 -16.95 2.40 27.36
C GLY A 19 -17.58 2.64 25.98
N PHE A 20 -17.32 1.76 25.00
CA PHE A 20 -17.89 1.91 23.66
C PHE A 20 -19.41 1.63 23.62
N SER A 21 -19.92 0.69 24.42
CA SER A 21 -21.36 0.45 24.54
C SER A 21 -22.10 1.67 25.10
N LEU A 22 -21.57 2.28 26.17
CA LEU A 22 -22.11 3.53 26.72
C LEU A 22 -22.03 4.67 25.71
N ALA A 23 -20.91 4.78 24.99
CA ALA A 23 -20.74 5.80 23.96
C ALA A 23 -21.76 5.66 22.82
N LYS A 24 -22.01 4.42 22.38
CA LYS A 24 -23.03 4.11 21.38
C LYS A 24 -24.45 4.45 21.88
N GLN A 25 -24.78 4.03 23.10
CA GLN A 25 -26.11 4.24 23.69
C GLN A 25 -26.46 5.71 23.87
N HIS A 26 -25.50 6.52 24.35
CA HIS A 26 -25.73 7.93 24.65
C HIS A 26 -25.30 8.88 23.53
N GLY A 27 -24.77 8.36 22.42
CA GLY A 27 -24.19 9.16 21.36
C GLY A 27 -23.03 10.03 21.85
N TYR A 28 -22.24 9.55 22.81
CA TYR A 28 -21.05 10.27 23.26
C TYR A 28 -20.04 10.30 22.13
N ASN A 29 -19.74 11.51 21.69
CA ASN A 29 -18.84 11.71 20.57
C ASN A 29 -17.54 12.42 21.01
N THR A 30 -17.48 13.00 22.20
CA THR A 30 -16.33 13.78 22.67
C THR A 30 -15.70 13.15 23.90
N PHE A 31 -14.41 12.87 23.83
CA PHE A 31 -13.64 12.29 24.94
C PHE A 31 -12.53 13.25 25.34
N PHE A 32 -12.83 14.18 26.25
CA PHE A 32 -11.89 15.22 26.66
C PHE A 32 -10.66 14.69 27.41
N PHE A 33 -10.78 13.54 28.05
CA PHE A 33 -9.72 12.99 28.92
C PHE A 33 -8.75 12.03 28.20
N PHE A 34 -9.07 11.59 26.97
CA PHE A 34 -8.24 10.63 26.26
C PHE A 34 -7.39 11.31 25.20
N THR A 35 -6.09 11.03 25.21
CA THR A 35 -5.21 11.46 24.13
C THR A 35 -5.57 10.71 22.84
N ARG A 36 -5.18 11.27 21.69
CA ARG A 36 -5.39 10.62 20.39
C ARG A 36 -4.77 9.22 20.34
N GLU A 37 -3.60 9.05 20.94
CA GLU A 37 -2.91 7.77 21.02
C GLU A 37 -3.64 6.73 21.88
N MET A 38 -4.19 7.15 23.02
CA MET A 38 -5.01 6.26 23.87
C MET A 38 -6.26 5.83 23.11
N MET A 39 -6.96 6.76 22.46
CA MET A 39 -8.13 6.42 21.66
C MET A 39 -7.78 5.49 20.50
N ALA A 40 -6.63 5.68 19.85
CA ALA A 40 -6.17 4.76 18.82
C ALA A 40 -5.93 3.34 19.35
N LYS A 41 -5.37 3.21 20.56
CA LYS A 41 -5.20 1.92 21.25
C LYS A 41 -6.54 1.26 21.56
N PHE A 42 -7.49 2.00 22.12
CA PHE A 42 -8.81 1.46 22.46
C PHE A 42 -9.60 1.06 21.21
N CYS A 43 -9.58 1.90 20.16
CA CYS A 43 -10.20 1.57 18.88
C CYS A 43 -9.61 0.30 18.27
N LEU A 44 -8.28 0.16 18.28
CA LEU A 44 -7.62 -1.02 17.77
C LEU A 44 -7.99 -2.28 18.57
N LEU A 45 -7.96 -2.20 19.90
CA LEU A 45 -8.35 -3.32 20.77
C LEU A 45 -9.82 -3.72 20.53
N ALA A 46 -10.72 -2.75 20.48
CA ALA A 46 -12.13 -3.00 20.20
C ALA A 46 -12.34 -3.71 18.84
N ARG A 47 -11.57 -3.32 17.82
CA ARG A 47 -11.61 -3.96 16.49
C ARG A 47 -11.07 -5.38 16.51
N GLN A 48 -9.98 -5.63 17.24
CA GLN A 48 -9.39 -6.97 17.44
C GLN A 48 -10.37 -7.93 18.12
N GLU A 49 -11.01 -7.47 19.20
CA GLU A 49 -11.91 -8.27 20.04
C GLU A 49 -13.37 -8.20 19.56
N ALA A 50 -13.62 -7.72 18.34
CA ALA A 50 -14.94 -7.64 17.73
C ALA A 50 -16.00 -6.81 18.50
N ILE A 51 -15.58 -5.91 19.38
CA ILE A 51 -16.44 -5.03 20.17
C ILE A 51 -17.03 -3.94 19.27
N GLU A 52 -18.37 -3.89 19.18
CA GLU A 52 -19.12 -2.79 18.55
C GLU A 52 -18.54 -2.33 17.19
N LYS A 53 -18.16 -3.30 16.34
CA LYS A 53 -17.33 -3.11 15.13
C LYS A 53 -17.75 -1.93 14.25
N ASP A 54 -19.05 -1.79 13.98
CA ASP A 54 -19.58 -0.76 13.08
C ASP A 54 -19.60 0.62 13.72
N PHE A 55 -19.92 0.67 15.01
CA PHE A 55 -19.88 1.90 15.80
C PHE A 55 -18.44 2.40 15.91
N VAL A 56 -17.49 1.52 16.28
CA VAL A 56 -16.07 1.89 16.38
C VAL A 56 -15.52 2.32 15.02
N SER A 57 -15.92 1.68 13.92
CA SER A 57 -15.49 2.08 12.58
C SER A 57 -16.03 3.47 12.20
N SER A 58 -17.30 3.73 12.49
CA SER A 58 -17.93 5.04 12.32
C SER A 58 -17.27 6.10 13.19
N PHE A 59 -16.91 5.74 14.42
CA PHE A 59 -16.21 6.60 15.36
C PHE A 59 -14.83 6.99 14.83
N ILE A 60 -14.00 6.02 14.41
CA ILE A 60 -12.67 6.27 13.84
C ILE A 60 -12.76 7.24 12.65
N ARG A 61 -13.70 6.99 11.73
CA ARG A 61 -13.89 7.83 10.53
C ARG A 61 -14.35 9.24 10.88
N ARG A 62 -15.33 9.38 11.77
CA ARG A 62 -15.88 10.68 12.18
C ARG A 62 -14.84 11.53 12.90
N TRP A 63 -14.06 10.91 13.80
CA TRP A 63 -13.08 11.59 14.63
C TRP A 63 -11.69 11.62 14.02
N LYS A 64 -11.52 11.07 12.81
CA LYS A 64 -10.25 11.05 12.07
C LYS A 64 -9.11 10.53 12.96
N VAL A 65 -9.41 9.48 13.74
CA VAL A 65 -8.45 8.89 14.66
C VAL A 65 -7.30 8.33 13.82
N VAL A 66 -6.07 8.67 14.20
CA VAL A 66 -4.88 8.20 13.51
C VAL A 66 -4.48 6.86 14.13
N PRO A 67 -4.25 5.81 13.34
CA PRO A 67 -3.69 4.57 13.86
C PRO A 67 -2.30 4.85 14.46
N GLN A 68 -1.88 4.02 15.42
CA GLN A 68 -0.58 4.21 16.09
C GLN A 68 0.61 4.08 15.13
N ASN A 69 0.44 3.33 14.04
CA ASN A 69 1.45 3.06 13.03
C ASN A 69 0.77 2.49 11.76
N ALA A 70 1.48 2.49 10.64
CA ALA A 70 0.97 1.96 9.37
C ALA A 70 0.92 0.43 9.33
N CYS A 71 1.69 -0.26 10.18
CA CYS A 71 1.69 -1.72 10.26
C CYS A 71 0.45 -2.35 10.93
N VAL A 72 -0.55 -1.55 11.32
CA VAL A 72 -1.84 -2.10 11.74
C VAL A 72 -2.47 -2.84 10.55
N PRO A 73 -2.96 -4.09 10.72
CA PRO A 73 -3.61 -4.82 9.64
C PRO A 73 -4.79 -4.04 9.05
N PRO A 74 -4.92 -3.95 7.71
CA PRO A 74 -6.00 -3.21 7.06
C PRO A 74 -7.39 -3.67 7.48
N GLU A 75 -7.59 -4.94 7.84
CA GLU A 75 -8.85 -5.50 8.31
C GLU A 75 -9.31 -4.90 9.64
N LEU A 76 -8.35 -4.52 10.49
CA LEU A 76 -8.61 -4.03 11.84
C LEU A 76 -8.87 -2.52 11.87
N TRP A 77 -8.44 -1.76 10.87
CA TRP A 77 -8.64 -0.31 10.83
C TRP A 77 -9.37 0.16 9.57
N PRO A 78 -10.38 1.04 9.70
CA PRO A 78 -11.30 1.37 8.61
C PRO A 78 -10.76 2.50 7.71
N TRP A 79 -9.52 2.39 7.23
CA TRP A 79 -8.95 3.36 6.29
C TRP A 79 -9.85 3.53 5.06
N PRO A 80 -10.26 4.76 4.73
CA PRO A 80 -11.05 5.03 3.53
C PRO A 80 -10.35 4.62 2.24
N VAL A 81 -9.03 4.73 2.18
CA VAL A 81 -8.22 4.40 1.01
C VAL A 81 -7.18 3.36 1.40
N ARG A 82 -7.17 2.21 0.73
CA ARG A 82 -6.12 1.20 0.85
C ARG A 82 -5.43 1.04 -0.49
N ILE A 83 -4.11 1.09 -0.49
CA ILE A 83 -3.31 1.05 -1.72
C ILE A 83 -2.34 -0.12 -1.60
N SER A 84 -2.38 -1.01 -2.59
CA SER A 84 -1.42 -2.09 -2.73
C SER A 84 -0.48 -1.77 -3.88
N VAL A 85 0.83 -1.84 -3.62
CA VAL A 85 1.90 -1.64 -4.59
C VAL A 85 2.94 -2.77 -4.55
N LEU A 86 2.94 -3.64 -3.54
CA LEU A 86 3.81 -4.81 -3.46
C LEU A 86 3.19 -5.99 -4.25
N GLY A 87 3.20 -5.85 -5.57
CA GLY A 87 2.54 -6.74 -6.51
C GLY A 87 1.68 -5.95 -7.51
N LEU A 88 0.43 -6.37 -7.73
CA LEU A 88 -0.52 -5.60 -8.52
C LEU A 88 -0.83 -4.26 -7.86
N PHE A 89 -0.74 -3.20 -8.66
CA PHE A 89 -1.25 -1.89 -8.26
C PHE A 89 -2.77 -1.95 -8.09
N ARG A 90 -3.25 -1.79 -6.85
CA ARG A 90 -4.69 -1.77 -6.52
C ARG A 90 -4.98 -0.59 -5.61
N VAL A 91 -6.10 0.06 -5.86
CA VAL A 91 -6.67 1.07 -4.96
C VAL A 91 -8.05 0.59 -4.54
N ASN A 92 -8.27 0.49 -3.24
CA ASN A 92 -9.54 0.12 -2.64
C ASN A 92 -10.10 1.30 -1.85
N LEU A 93 -11.34 1.69 -2.15
CA LEU A 93 -12.07 2.76 -1.47
C LEU A 93 -13.18 2.17 -0.63
N ASN A 94 -13.09 2.34 0.69
CA ASN A 94 -14.11 1.88 1.63
C ASN A 94 -14.52 0.39 1.48
N GLY A 95 -13.65 -0.46 0.96
CA GLY A 95 -13.92 -1.88 0.68
C GLY A 95 -14.08 -2.20 -0.81
N GLU A 96 -14.30 -1.22 -1.68
CA GLU A 96 -14.52 -1.42 -3.11
C GLU A 96 -13.24 -1.21 -3.93
N ILE A 97 -12.89 -2.18 -4.79
CA ILE A 97 -11.71 -2.07 -5.66
C ILE A 97 -12.02 -1.10 -6.80
N ILE A 98 -11.20 -0.06 -6.95
CA ILE A 98 -11.20 0.76 -8.16
C ILE A 98 -10.49 -0.03 -9.26
N VAL A 99 -11.24 -0.45 -10.27
CA VAL A 99 -10.65 -0.98 -11.50
C VAL A 99 -10.22 0.19 -12.37
N PRO A 100 -8.93 0.34 -12.71
CA PRO A 100 -8.46 1.39 -13.61
C PRO A 100 -8.99 1.15 -15.02
N SER A 101 -10.21 1.61 -15.31
CA SER A 101 -10.95 1.25 -16.52
C SER A 101 -10.92 2.31 -17.62
N SER A 102 -10.08 3.35 -17.53
CA SER A 102 -9.99 4.34 -18.60
C SER A 102 -8.64 5.05 -18.74
N ARG A 103 -8.27 5.38 -19.99
CA ARG A 103 -7.18 6.30 -20.36
C ARG A 103 -7.22 7.63 -19.58
N ARG A 104 -8.40 8.06 -19.13
CA ARG A 104 -8.62 9.32 -18.39
C ARG A 104 -8.11 9.29 -16.94
N GLN A 105 -7.94 8.11 -16.34
CA GLN A 105 -7.43 7.94 -14.97
C GLN A 105 -5.92 7.69 -14.91
N GLY A 106 -5.26 7.50 -16.07
CA GLY A 106 -3.84 7.16 -16.15
C GLY A 106 -2.95 8.13 -15.39
N LYS A 107 -2.99 9.42 -15.73
CA LYS A 107 -2.09 10.41 -15.12
C LYS A 107 -2.33 10.66 -13.62
N PRO A 108 -3.58 10.72 -13.11
CA PRO A 108 -3.83 10.73 -11.67
C PRO A 108 -3.26 9.51 -10.93
N LEU A 109 -3.44 8.29 -11.46
CA LEU A 109 -2.92 7.09 -10.82
C LEU A 109 -1.39 6.98 -10.94
N GLU A 110 -0.81 7.45 -12.04
CA GLU A 110 0.65 7.57 -12.22
C GLU A 110 1.24 8.58 -11.22
N LEU A 111 0.57 9.71 -10.99
CA LEU A 111 0.92 10.65 -9.93
C LEU A 111 0.92 9.98 -8.55
N LEU A 112 -0.07 9.14 -8.26
CA LEU A 112 -0.12 8.38 -7.02
C LEU A 112 1.03 7.39 -6.90
N GLN A 113 1.33 6.66 -7.98
CA GLN A 113 2.46 5.71 -8.02
C GLN A 113 3.79 6.43 -7.78
N VAL A 114 4.07 7.52 -8.50
CA VAL A 114 5.29 8.33 -8.30
C VAL A 114 5.38 8.83 -6.86
N LEU A 115 4.28 9.36 -6.31
CA LEU A 115 4.25 9.83 -4.93
C LEU A 115 4.60 8.71 -3.95
N ILE A 116 4.09 7.50 -4.13
CA ILE A 116 4.39 6.33 -3.28
C ILE A 116 5.83 5.86 -3.46
N SER A 117 6.31 5.77 -4.70
CA SER A 117 7.69 5.40 -5.03
C SER A 117 8.71 6.34 -4.37
N MET A 118 8.36 7.61 -4.21
CA MET A 118 9.16 8.62 -3.52
C MET A 118 8.97 8.64 -1.99
N GLY A 119 8.31 7.62 -1.43
CA GLY A 119 8.11 7.43 0.01
C GLY A 119 6.77 7.95 0.56
N GLY A 120 5.90 8.50 -0.28
CA GLY A 120 4.54 8.90 0.09
C GLY A 120 4.42 10.08 1.06
N ASN A 121 5.53 10.71 1.45
CA ASN A 121 5.54 11.76 2.46
C ASN A 121 6.54 12.88 2.12
N ARG A 122 6.06 14.13 2.09
CA ARG A 122 6.83 15.36 1.86
C ARG A 122 7.63 15.34 0.56
N VAL A 123 7.05 14.77 -0.49
CA VAL A 123 7.67 14.69 -1.82
C VAL A 123 7.55 16.04 -2.51
N ALA A 124 8.66 16.57 -3.02
CA ALA A 124 8.67 17.88 -3.69
C ALA A 124 7.82 17.87 -4.97
N GLU A 125 7.01 18.90 -5.14
CA GLU A 125 6.19 19.10 -6.35
C GLU A 125 7.04 19.15 -7.62
N ALA A 126 8.21 19.80 -7.57
CA ALA A 126 9.14 19.88 -8.69
C ALA A 126 9.59 18.49 -9.16
N THR A 127 10.03 17.62 -8.24
CA THR A 127 10.43 16.24 -8.58
C THR A 127 9.31 15.45 -9.23
N ILE A 128 8.08 15.58 -8.74
CA ILE A 128 6.92 14.93 -9.34
C ILE A 128 6.65 15.48 -10.74
N GLN A 129 6.79 16.79 -10.94
CA GLN A 129 6.59 17.45 -12.24
C GLN A 129 7.61 16.99 -13.27
N ASP A 130 8.89 16.91 -12.89
CA ASP A 130 9.97 16.49 -13.77
C ASP A 130 9.80 15.03 -14.22
N ILE A 131 9.33 14.15 -13.33
CA ILE A 131 9.06 12.74 -13.66
C ILE A 131 7.85 12.60 -14.57
N LEU A 132 6.75 13.28 -14.25
CA LEU A 132 5.47 13.06 -14.94
C LEU A 132 5.31 13.87 -16.22
N TRP A 133 5.91 15.06 -16.30
CA TRP A 133 5.75 15.99 -17.41
C TRP A 133 7.08 16.68 -17.74
N PRO A 134 8.09 15.92 -18.20
CA PRO A 134 9.41 16.46 -18.53
C PRO A 134 9.35 17.54 -19.63
N ASP A 135 8.37 17.46 -20.54
CA ASP A 135 8.22 18.40 -21.66
C ASP A 135 7.43 19.68 -21.32
N SER A 136 6.98 19.84 -20.08
CA SER A 136 6.26 21.04 -19.64
C SER A 136 7.20 21.95 -18.86
N GLU A 137 7.09 23.28 -19.03
CA GLU A 137 7.95 24.23 -18.32
C GLU A 137 7.15 25.30 -17.56
N GLY A 138 7.76 25.84 -16.51
CA GLY A 138 7.28 27.01 -15.76
C GLY A 138 5.86 26.85 -15.22
N ASP A 139 5.05 27.91 -15.34
CA ASP A 139 3.68 27.96 -14.80
C ASP A 139 2.75 26.86 -15.34
N LYS A 140 3.07 26.28 -16.50
CA LYS A 140 2.31 25.19 -17.11
C LYS A 140 2.38 23.91 -16.27
N GLN A 141 3.56 23.55 -15.75
CA GLN A 141 3.73 22.37 -14.89
C GLN A 141 2.90 22.47 -13.60
N SER A 142 2.93 23.64 -12.96
CA SER A 142 2.16 23.93 -11.74
C SER A 142 0.65 23.79 -11.97
N ARG A 143 0.13 24.29 -13.09
CA ARG A 143 -1.30 24.19 -13.44
C ARG A 143 -1.71 22.74 -13.74
N VAL A 144 -0.87 22.01 -14.47
CA VAL A 144 -1.13 20.60 -14.82
C VAL A 144 -1.11 19.72 -13.57
N LEU A 145 -0.14 19.91 -12.67
CA LEU A 145 -0.09 19.18 -11.41
C LEU A 145 -1.34 19.45 -10.57
N LYS A 146 -1.72 20.73 -10.35
CA LYS A 146 -2.91 21.07 -9.56
C LYS A 146 -4.18 20.44 -10.12
N THR A 147 -4.35 20.46 -11.44
CA THR A 147 -5.50 19.85 -12.12
C THR A 147 -5.49 18.32 -11.95
N THR A 148 -4.33 17.69 -12.09
CA THR A 148 -4.17 16.23 -11.92
C THR A 148 -4.39 15.81 -10.46
N LEU A 149 -3.86 16.58 -9.50
CA LEU A 149 -4.06 16.37 -8.07
C LEU A 149 -5.53 16.52 -7.68
N HIS A 150 -6.23 17.50 -8.23
CA HIS A 150 -7.67 17.66 -8.01
C HIS A 150 -8.45 16.43 -8.50
N ARG A 151 -8.12 15.91 -9.68
CA ARG A 151 -8.72 14.67 -10.21
C ARG A 151 -8.37 13.45 -9.35
N LEU A 152 -7.13 13.34 -8.90
CA LEU A 152 -6.69 12.26 -8.02
C LEU A 152 -7.45 12.28 -6.69
N ARG A 153 -7.58 13.45 -6.04
CA ARG A 153 -8.39 13.62 -4.83
C ARG A 153 -9.84 13.22 -5.03
N LYS A 154 -10.43 13.58 -6.18
CA LYS A 154 -11.79 13.15 -6.53
C LYS A 154 -11.89 11.64 -6.72
N LEU A 155 -10.87 11.02 -7.34
CA LEU A 155 -10.78 9.57 -7.50
C LEU A 155 -10.66 8.88 -6.14
N LEU A 156 -9.88 9.42 -5.20
CA LEU A 156 -9.72 8.86 -3.85
C LEU A 156 -10.90 9.15 -2.92
N GLY A 157 -11.90 9.91 -3.36
CA GLY A 157 -13.12 10.22 -2.59
C GLY A 157 -12.97 11.32 -1.54
N ASP A 158 -11.76 11.74 -1.18
CA ASP A 158 -11.52 12.83 -0.23
C ASP A 158 -10.31 13.70 -0.62
N LYS A 159 -10.45 15.02 -0.51
CA LYS A 159 -9.37 15.98 -0.75
C LYS A 159 -8.23 15.86 0.25
N GLU A 160 -8.52 15.40 1.46
CA GLU A 160 -7.56 15.27 2.56
C GLU A 160 -6.71 14.00 2.46
N ALA A 161 -7.03 13.07 1.53
CA ALA A 161 -6.24 11.87 1.29
C ALA A 161 -4.80 12.19 0.81
N ILE A 162 -4.64 13.32 0.13
CA ILE A 162 -3.34 13.85 -0.28
C ILE A 162 -3.24 15.30 0.19
N VAL A 163 -2.29 15.58 1.07
CA VAL A 163 -1.99 16.92 1.57
C VAL A 163 -1.01 17.59 0.61
N HIS A 164 -1.30 18.82 0.19
CA HIS A 164 -0.39 19.65 -0.59
C HIS A 164 -0.10 20.91 0.23
N LYS A 165 1.12 21.02 0.76
CA LYS A 165 1.55 22.14 1.61
C LYS A 165 3.01 22.46 1.33
N ASN A 166 3.38 23.74 1.29
CA ASN A 166 4.76 24.19 1.11
C ASN A 166 5.47 23.55 -0.10
N LYS A 167 4.79 23.45 -1.25
CA LYS A 167 5.29 22.78 -2.48
C LYS A 167 5.69 21.31 -2.28
N THR A 168 5.09 20.63 -1.30
CA THR A 168 5.27 19.19 -1.10
C THR A 168 3.93 18.46 -1.06
N LEU A 169 3.93 17.21 -1.51
CA LEU A 169 2.78 16.31 -1.48
C LEU A 169 3.06 15.18 -0.47
N SER A 170 2.06 14.87 0.35
CA SER A 170 2.07 13.73 1.29
C SER A 170 0.75 12.98 1.20
N LEU A 171 0.80 11.65 1.25
CA LEU A 171 -0.35 10.82 1.55
C LEU A 171 -0.68 10.97 3.03
N ASN A 172 -1.96 11.11 3.34
CA ASN A 172 -2.41 11.33 4.71
C ASN A 172 -2.65 9.98 5.40
N PRO A 173 -1.89 9.61 6.45
CA PRO A 173 -1.99 8.30 7.11
C PRO A 173 -3.33 8.07 7.83
N VAL A 174 -4.11 9.13 8.04
CA VAL A 174 -5.50 9.03 8.53
C VAL A 174 -6.43 8.42 7.49
N TYR A 175 -6.18 8.69 6.22
CA TYR A 175 -7.05 8.28 5.11
C TYR A 175 -6.48 7.09 4.35
N CYS A 176 -5.15 7.04 4.22
CA CYS A 176 -4.45 6.12 3.34
C CYS A 176 -3.67 5.08 4.13
N TRP A 177 -3.94 3.82 3.83
CA TRP A 177 -3.06 2.70 4.15
C TRP A 177 -2.33 2.26 2.88
N ILE A 178 -1.05 1.91 3.02
CA ILE A 178 -0.19 1.52 1.90
C ILE A 178 0.64 0.31 2.34
N ASP A 179 0.54 -0.79 1.61
CA ASP A 179 1.25 -2.03 1.92
C ASP A 179 2.77 -1.85 2.01
N ALA A 180 3.39 -1.05 1.14
CA ALA A 180 4.83 -0.77 1.18
C ALA A 180 5.28 -0.03 2.44
N ILE A 181 4.46 0.90 2.95
CA ILE A 181 4.76 1.61 4.21
C ILE A 181 4.59 0.65 5.39
N ALA A 182 3.49 -0.12 5.40
CA ALA A 182 3.25 -1.12 6.43
C ALA A 182 4.34 -2.20 6.46
N PHE A 183 4.78 -2.68 5.29
CA PHE A 183 5.88 -3.63 5.12
C PHE A 183 7.18 -3.08 5.72
N LYS A 184 7.56 -1.85 5.36
CA LYS A 184 8.77 -1.22 5.88
C LYS A 184 8.74 -1.14 7.40
N GLU A 185 7.65 -0.66 7.99
CA GLU A 185 7.51 -0.57 9.45
C GLU A 185 7.53 -1.95 10.14
N LEU A 186 6.96 -2.98 9.53
CA LEU A 186 7.01 -4.35 10.07
C LEU A 186 8.44 -4.89 10.09
N VAL A 187 9.20 -4.67 9.01
CA VAL A 187 10.61 -5.07 8.93
C VAL A 187 11.45 -4.33 9.96
N GLU A 188 11.28 -3.01 10.10
CA GLU A 188 11.99 -2.21 11.10
C GLU A 188 11.72 -2.73 12.52
N LYS A 189 10.45 -2.99 12.86
CA LYS A 189 10.08 -3.55 14.16
C LYS A 189 10.56 -4.99 14.37
N ALA A 190 10.60 -5.81 13.33
CA ALA A 190 11.13 -7.17 13.41
C ALA A 190 12.63 -7.14 13.75
N VAL A 191 13.39 -6.24 13.12
CA VAL A 191 14.82 -6.03 13.40
C VAL A 191 15.05 -5.50 14.81
N GLU A 192 14.25 -4.53 15.27
CA GLU A 192 14.32 -4.02 16.64
C GLU A 192 14.02 -5.12 17.68
N ALA A 193 12.99 -5.94 17.44
CA ALA A 193 12.64 -7.05 18.33
C ALA A 193 13.74 -8.13 18.38
N ALA A 194 14.40 -8.42 17.25
CA ALA A 194 15.53 -9.35 17.21
C ALA A 194 16.72 -8.83 18.02
N ARG A 195 17.00 -7.52 17.96
CA ARG A 195 18.06 -6.88 18.76
C ARG A 195 17.74 -6.88 20.25
N GLY A 196 16.46 -6.80 20.61
CA GLY A 196 15.98 -6.91 21.99
C GLY A 196 15.77 -8.35 22.48
N GLU A 197 16.33 -9.34 21.77
CA GLU A 197 16.25 -10.78 22.09
C GLU A 197 14.81 -11.34 22.16
N ASN A 198 13.83 -10.65 21.57
CA ASN A 198 12.45 -11.11 21.49
C ASN A 198 12.19 -11.80 20.14
N THR A 199 12.74 -13.01 20.01
CA THR A 199 12.71 -13.80 18.77
C THR A 199 11.29 -14.08 18.28
N ASP A 200 10.36 -14.44 19.17
CA ASP A 200 8.99 -14.76 18.80
C ASP A 200 8.28 -13.55 18.17
N GLN A 201 8.42 -12.38 18.78
CA GLN A 201 7.87 -11.14 18.23
C GLN A 201 8.54 -10.74 16.91
N SER A 202 9.85 -10.95 16.78
CA SER A 202 10.57 -10.68 15.54
C SER A 202 10.03 -11.55 14.39
N MET A 203 9.88 -12.85 14.64
CA MET A 203 9.36 -13.81 13.68
C MET A 203 7.91 -13.52 13.29
N GLU A 204 7.05 -13.14 14.25
CA GLU A 204 5.67 -12.72 13.99
C GLU A 204 5.63 -11.50 13.05
N MET A 205 6.44 -10.47 13.32
CA MET A 205 6.49 -9.26 12.51
C MET A 205 7.06 -9.52 11.11
N ALA A 206 8.08 -10.36 11.00
CA ALA A 206 8.64 -10.77 9.72
C ALA A 206 7.63 -11.55 8.87
N ARG A 207 6.87 -12.47 9.47
CA ARG A 207 5.81 -13.20 8.78
C ARG A 207 4.72 -12.25 8.25
N ASN A 208 4.25 -11.33 9.09
CA ASN A 208 3.27 -10.33 8.67
C ASN A 208 3.79 -9.45 7.53
N ALA A 209 5.09 -9.13 7.50
CA ALA A 209 5.70 -8.39 6.39
C ALA A 209 5.68 -9.21 5.09
N LEU A 210 6.04 -10.50 5.17
CA LEU A 210 6.00 -11.40 4.03
C LEU A 210 4.58 -11.57 3.47
N ASP A 211 3.56 -11.60 4.32
CA ASP A 211 2.15 -11.67 3.88
C ASP A 211 1.73 -10.44 3.07
N LEU A 212 2.36 -9.27 3.28
CA LEU A 212 2.12 -8.08 2.46
C LEU A 212 2.84 -8.12 1.10
N TYR A 213 3.92 -8.90 0.97
CA TYR A 213 4.70 -9.00 -0.25
C TYR A 213 4.06 -9.99 -1.22
N GLN A 214 3.19 -9.50 -2.09
CA GLN A 214 2.52 -10.31 -3.11
C GLN A 214 3.31 -10.38 -4.42
N GLY A 215 4.44 -9.66 -4.52
CA GLY A 215 5.39 -9.72 -5.62
C GLY A 215 6.15 -8.41 -5.83
N PRO A 216 6.86 -8.26 -6.97
CA PRO A 216 7.59 -7.04 -7.30
C PRO A 216 6.76 -5.76 -7.18
N PHE A 217 7.41 -4.69 -6.72
CA PHE A 217 6.80 -3.37 -6.59
C PHE A 217 6.29 -2.86 -7.94
N LEU A 218 4.99 -2.53 -8.03
CA LEU A 218 4.29 -2.07 -9.24
C LEU A 218 4.56 -2.97 -10.47
N TRP A 219 3.94 -4.15 -10.54
CA TRP A 219 4.16 -5.12 -11.64
C TRP A 219 4.09 -4.57 -13.07
N ALA A 220 3.18 -3.63 -13.34
CA ALA A 220 3.07 -3.02 -14.67
C ALA A 220 4.33 -2.22 -15.06
N LEU A 221 4.98 -1.57 -14.10
CA LEU A 221 6.25 -0.89 -14.31
C LEU A 221 7.39 -1.91 -14.43
N ALA A 222 7.35 -2.98 -13.63
CA ALA A 222 8.32 -4.06 -13.72
C ALA A 222 8.33 -4.73 -15.11
N ASP A 223 7.16 -4.94 -15.74
CA ASP A 223 7.06 -5.45 -17.13
C ASP A 223 7.85 -4.59 -18.13
N GLN A 224 7.74 -3.26 -18.02
CA GLN A 224 8.48 -2.33 -18.88
C GLN A 224 9.99 -2.41 -18.63
N ILE A 225 10.40 -2.44 -17.36
CA ILE A 225 11.82 -2.57 -16.99
C ILE A 225 12.40 -3.89 -17.53
N TYR A 226 11.67 -5.00 -17.39
CA TYR A 226 12.12 -6.29 -17.92
C TYR A 226 12.14 -6.30 -19.46
N GLN A 227 11.20 -5.63 -20.12
CA GLN A 227 11.25 -5.47 -21.58
C GLN A 227 12.50 -4.70 -22.03
N GLU A 228 12.87 -3.62 -21.35
CA GLU A 228 14.10 -2.88 -21.62
C GLU A 228 15.35 -3.71 -21.32
N ALA A 229 15.35 -4.45 -20.21
CA ALA A 229 16.45 -5.36 -19.84
C ALA A 229 16.66 -6.44 -20.92
N ILE A 230 15.58 -7.10 -21.38
CA ILE A 230 15.60 -8.07 -22.49
C ILE A 230 16.16 -7.45 -23.77
N SER A 231 15.89 -6.18 -24.02
CA SER A 231 16.39 -5.49 -25.22
C SER A 231 17.90 -5.25 -25.17
N ARG A 232 18.48 -5.12 -23.95
CA ARG A 232 19.91 -4.91 -23.73
C ARG A 232 20.68 -6.22 -23.60
N ASP A 233 20.09 -7.20 -22.96
CA ASP A 233 20.64 -8.53 -22.67
C ASP A 233 19.56 -9.58 -23.01
N PRO A 234 19.47 -9.97 -24.30
CA PRO A 234 18.45 -10.92 -24.77
C PRO A 234 18.70 -12.36 -24.34
N ASP A 235 19.90 -12.69 -23.86
CA ASP A 235 20.36 -14.00 -23.42
C ASP A 235 20.02 -14.30 -21.95
N CYS A 236 19.80 -13.29 -21.12
CA CYS A 236 19.41 -13.49 -19.73
C CYS A 236 17.96 -13.99 -19.60
N GLU A 237 17.81 -15.31 -19.49
CA GLU A 237 16.53 -16.01 -19.33
C GLU A 237 15.71 -15.51 -18.13
N MET A 238 16.37 -15.08 -17.05
CA MET A 238 15.74 -14.55 -15.85
C MET A 238 14.80 -13.37 -16.15
N TYR A 239 15.17 -12.48 -17.08
CA TYR A 239 14.31 -11.33 -17.41
C TYR A 239 13.01 -11.76 -18.07
N TYR A 240 13.03 -12.81 -18.91
CA TYR A 240 11.82 -13.38 -19.50
C TYR A 240 10.96 -14.05 -18.43
N GLN A 241 11.56 -14.85 -17.55
CA GLN A 241 10.85 -15.52 -16.45
C GLN A 241 10.12 -14.49 -15.56
N ARG A 242 10.83 -13.45 -15.10
CA ARG A 242 10.24 -12.41 -14.24
C ARG A 242 9.15 -11.60 -14.95
N ARG A 243 9.34 -11.31 -16.24
CA ARG A 243 8.31 -10.65 -17.05
C ARG A 243 7.06 -11.53 -17.21
N MET A 244 7.22 -12.82 -17.48
CA MET A 244 6.11 -13.78 -17.56
C MET A 244 5.36 -13.90 -16.24
N GLU A 245 6.08 -13.97 -15.11
CA GLU A 245 5.49 -13.97 -13.77
C GLU A 245 4.62 -12.72 -13.54
N CYS A 246 5.12 -11.53 -13.90
CA CYS A 246 4.35 -10.28 -13.81
C CYS A 246 3.08 -10.32 -14.67
N LEU A 247 3.19 -10.82 -15.92
CA LEU A 247 2.07 -10.89 -16.86
C LEU A 247 1.01 -11.92 -16.45
N LEU A 248 1.43 -13.11 -15.98
CA LEU A 248 0.52 -14.16 -15.51
C LEU A 248 -0.26 -13.70 -14.29
N ASN A 249 0.43 -13.13 -13.30
CA ASN A 249 -0.24 -12.65 -12.10
C ASN A 249 -1.12 -11.41 -12.34
N ALA A 250 -0.86 -10.66 -13.43
CA ALA A 250 -1.75 -9.61 -13.93
C ALA A 250 -2.94 -10.12 -14.77
N GLY A 251 -3.08 -11.44 -14.96
CA GLY A 251 -4.13 -12.06 -15.76
C GLY A 251 -3.90 -12.01 -17.28
N ASN A 252 -2.71 -11.62 -17.72
CA ASN A 252 -2.35 -11.46 -19.13
C ASN A 252 -1.63 -12.70 -19.69
N ALA A 253 -2.22 -13.88 -19.54
CA ALA A 253 -1.60 -15.15 -19.95
C ALA A 253 -1.18 -15.18 -21.44
N ASN A 254 -1.99 -14.59 -22.32
CA ASN A 254 -1.66 -14.49 -23.76
C ASN A 254 -0.41 -13.66 -24.04
N GLN A 255 -0.10 -12.65 -23.21
CA GLN A 255 1.13 -11.88 -23.35
C GLN A 255 2.32 -12.65 -22.75
N ALA A 256 2.12 -13.33 -21.61
CA ALA A 256 3.14 -14.19 -21.03
C ALA A 256 3.59 -15.28 -22.02
N LEU A 257 2.66 -15.91 -22.73
CA LEU A 257 2.97 -16.90 -23.76
C LEU A 257 3.80 -16.29 -24.92
N ARG A 258 3.52 -15.05 -25.32
CA ARG A 258 4.35 -14.38 -26.35
C ARG A 258 5.77 -14.12 -25.86
N VAL A 259 5.94 -13.79 -24.59
CA VAL A 259 7.25 -13.60 -23.96
C VAL A 259 8.01 -14.94 -23.90
N TYR A 260 7.33 -16.04 -23.58
CA TYR A 260 7.91 -17.39 -23.64
C TYR A 260 8.43 -17.72 -25.05
N GLU A 261 7.60 -17.52 -26.07
CA GLU A 261 7.98 -17.77 -27.46
C GLU A 261 9.13 -16.86 -27.92
N GLN A 262 9.19 -15.63 -27.42
CA GLN A 262 10.31 -14.72 -27.67
C GLN A 262 11.61 -15.24 -27.02
N CYS A 263 11.54 -15.68 -25.75
CA CYS A 263 12.66 -16.27 -25.02
C CYS A 263 13.23 -17.47 -25.80
N LYS A 264 12.35 -18.40 -26.17
CA LYS A 264 12.71 -19.59 -26.94
C LYS A 264 13.44 -19.24 -28.24
N ARG A 265 12.88 -18.34 -29.06
CA ARG A 265 13.51 -17.91 -30.32
C ARG A 265 14.89 -17.26 -30.09
N ASN A 266 15.05 -16.47 -29.02
CA ASN A 266 16.30 -15.76 -28.75
C ASN A 266 17.39 -16.71 -28.24
N LEU A 267 17.08 -17.61 -27.32
CA LEU A 267 18.03 -18.59 -26.81
C LEU A 267 18.44 -19.61 -27.89
N GLU A 268 17.48 -20.09 -28.69
CA GLU A 268 17.78 -20.96 -29.84
C GLU A 268 18.69 -20.25 -30.86
N ARG A 269 18.51 -18.94 -31.08
CA ARG A 269 19.33 -18.15 -32.00
C ARG A 269 20.74 -17.88 -31.46
N ILE A 270 20.89 -17.60 -30.17
CA ILE A 270 22.17 -17.15 -29.58
C ILE A 270 23.04 -18.34 -29.16
N PHE A 271 22.44 -19.36 -28.53
CA PHE A 271 23.17 -20.49 -27.94
C PHE A 271 22.84 -21.84 -28.60
N GLY A 272 21.80 -21.92 -29.43
CA GLY A 272 21.32 -23.21 -29.95
C GLY A 272 20.61 -24.07 -28.90
N GLU A 273 20.31 -23.49 -27.72
CA GLU A 273 19.69 -24.18 -26.59
C GLU A 273 18.24 -23.77 -26.40
N LYS A 274 17.46 -24.63 -25.72
CA LYS A 274 16.08 -24.34 -25.35
C LYS A 274 16.02 -23.68 -23.97
N PRO A 275 14.96 -22.88 -23.70
CA PRO A 275 14.69 -22.37 -22.36
C PRO A 275 14.70 -23.48 -21.29
N SER A 276 15.19 -23.16 -20.10
CA SER A 276 15.20 -24.05 -18.96
C SER A 276 13.77 -24.49 -18.57
N PRO A 277 13.61 -25.64 -17.87
CA PRO A 277 12.29 -26.13 -17.47
C PRO A 277 11.47 -25.16 -16.62
N GLN A 278 12.15 -24.29 -15.87
CA GLN A 278 11.56 -23.26 -15.00
C GLN A 278 10.87 -22.14 -15.78
N THR A 279 11.18 -22.00 -17.07
CA THR A 279 10.68 -20.94 -17.96
C THR A 279 9.37 -21.30 -18.64
N LYS A 280 8.92 -22.56 -18.55
CA LYS A 280 7.62 -22.96 -19.10
C LYS A 280 6.49 -22.32 -18.28
N PRO A 281 5.59 -21.54 -18.91
CA PRO A 281 4.41 -21.05 -18.22
C PRO A 281 3.53 -22.25 -17.81
N ALA A 282 3.20 -22.34 -16.51
CA ALA A 282 2.30 -23.34 -15.94
C ALA A 282 0.83 -23.00 -16.18
#